data_AF-A0A3E0PXJ7-F1
#
_entry.id   AF-A0A3E0PXJ7-F1
#
_cell.length_a   1.000
_cell.length_b   1.000
_cell.length_c   1.000
_cell.angle_alpha   90.00
_cell.angle_beta   90.00
_cell.angle_gamma   90.00
#
_symmetry.space_group_name_H-M   'P 1'
#
loop_
_entity.id
_entity.type
_entity.pdbx_description
1 polymer ?
#
loop_
_entity_poly.entity_id
_entity_poly.type
_entity_poly.pdbx_seq_one_letter_code
_entity_poly.pdbx_strand_id
1 'polypeptide(L)'
;MTNPEEQFNPLDPTGILKSVRDANMDAWAKMMVNLVQSEAYAESTAAMLDAWLTSSGPFQKAVESSMSQTMAGLNLPTRDDMTRIAERLTNIEMRLDDIEAKLDESLQPPKPGDQGS
;
A
#
# COMPACT_ATOMS: atom_id res chain seq x y z
N MET A 1 48.26 2.22 -26.98
CA MET A 1 47.74 1.56 -28.19
C MET A 1 46.67 2.48 -28.75
N THR A 2 46.95 3.10 -29.88
CA THR A 2 46.14 4.13 -30.57
C THR A 2 44.85 3.50 -31.10
N ASN A 3 43.68 4.01 -30.71
CA ASN A 3 42.47 3.72 -31.47
C ASN A 3 42.33 4.85 -32.50
N PRO A 4 42.55 4.57 -33.80
CA PRO A 4 42.66 5.57 -34.81
C PRO A 4 41.30 6.21 -35.03
N GLU A 5 41.35 7.52 -35.12
CA GLU A 5 40.35 8.44 -35.63
C GLU A 5 39.17 7.76 -36.33
N GLU A 6 37.97 8.09 -35.85
CA GLU A 6 36.77 8.24 -36.66
C GLU A 6 37.15 9.03 -37.92
N GLN A 7 37.67 8.32 -38.92
CA GLN A 7 37.97 8.88 -40.22
C GLN A 7 36.63 9.25 -40.82
N PHE A 8 36.27 10.54 -40.70
CA PHE A 8 35.27 11.14 -41.55
C PHE A 8 35.70 10.86 -43.00
N ASN A 9 35.08 9.85 -43.61
CA ASN A 9 35.35 9.44 -44.97
C ASN A 9 34.33 10.15 -45.89
N PRO A 10 34.71 11.27 -46.54
CA PRO A 10 33.80 12.07 -47.36
C PRO A 10 33.25 11.32 -48.60
N LEU A 11 33.72 10.10 -48.84
CA LEU A 11 33.27 9.22 -49.93
C LEU A 11 32.36 8.07 -49.43
N ASP A 12 32.04 8.00 -48.13
CA ASP A 12 31.07 7.04 -47.59
C ASP A 12 29.70 7.72 -47.34
N PRO A 13 28.76 7.65 -48.29
CA PRO A 13 27.43 8.25 -48.14
C PRO A 13 26.64 7.63 -46.98
N THR A 14 27.00 6.42 -46.54
CA THR A 14 26.33 5.76 -45.41
C THR A 14 26.84 6.30 -44.08
N GLY A 15 28.11 6.69 -43.98
CA GLY A 15 28.69 7.35 -42.82
C GLY A 15 28.08 8.73 -42.55
N ILE A 16 27.85 9.52 -43.61
CA ILE A 16 27.19 10.83 -43.52
C ILE A 16 25.71 10.68 -43.13
N LEU A 17 24.98 9.74 -43.72
CA LEU A 17 23.59 9.48 -43.35
C LEU A 17 23.48 8.98 -41.90
N LYS A 18 24.41 8.13 -41.48
CA LYS A 18 24.47 7.60 -40.11
C LYS A 18 24.74 8.71 -39.10
N SER A 19 25.66 9.63 -39.37
CA SER A 19 25.94 10.74 -38.44
C SER A 19 24.76 11.70 -38.32
N VAL A 20 24.05 12.01 -39.42
CA VAL A 20 22.83 12.84 -39.40
C VAL A 20 21.72 12.16 -38.60
N ARG A 21 21.51 10.86 -38.80
CA ARG A 21 20.54 10.08 -38.03
C ARG A 21 20.89 10.05 -36.55
N ASP A 22 22.14 9.79 -36.22
CA ASP A 22 22.60 9.66 -34.84
C ASP A 22 22.50 11.02 -34.12
N ALA A 23 22.82 12.13 -34.79
CA ALA A 23 22.62 13.50 -34.28
C ALA A 23 21.13 13.84 -34.08
N ASN A 24 20.26 13.44 -35.00
CA ASN A 24 18.81 13.62 -34.85
C ASN A 24 18.28 12.80 -33.66
N MET A 25 18.65 11.52 -33.56
CA MET A 25 18.26 10.66 -32.45
C MET A 25 18.73 11.18 -31.10
N ASP A 26 19.95 11.72 -31.01
CA ASP A 26 20.49 12.32 -29.79
C ASP A 26 19.72 13.60 -29.40
N ALA A 27 19.34 14.42 -30.37
CA ALA A 27 18.50 15.60 -30.13
C ALA A 27 17.10 15.21 -29.62
N TRP A 28 16.45 14.21 -30.24
CA TRP A 28 15.16 13.69 -29.78
C TRP A 28 15.26 13.04 -28.40
N ALA A 29 16.32 12.27 -28.14
CA ALA A 29 16.57 11.66 -26.84
C ALA A 29 16.74 12.71 -25.75
N LYS A 30 17.57 13.74 -25.98
CA LYS A 30 17.76 14.86 -25.04
C LYS A 30 16.47 15.61 -24.78
N MET A 31 15.67 15.87 -25.82
CA MET A 31 14.37 16.50 -25.67
C MET A 31 13.44 15.66 -24.79
N MET A 32 13.38 14.35 -25.02
CA MET A 32 12.52 13.46 -24.25
C MET A 32 13.00 13.28 -22.80
N VAL A 33 14.31 13.25 -22.60
CA VAL A 33 14.93 13.24 -21.28
C VAL A 33 14.57 14.51 -20.50
N ASN A 34 14.65 15.68 -21.14
CA ASN A 34 14.24 16.95 -20.52
C ASN A 34 12.72 17.01 -20.26
N LEU A 35 11.91 16.41 -21.12
CA LEU A 35 10.47 16.34 -20.96
C LEU A 35 10.07 15.45 -19.78
N VAL A 36 10.68 14.28 -19.65
CA VAL A 36 10.45 13.36 -18.51
C VAL A 36 11.01 13.94 -17.20
N GLN A 37 12.12 14.67 -17.28
CA GLN A 37 12.68 15.40 -16.12
C GLN A 37 11.93 16.70 -15.81
N SER A 38 11.00 17.14 -16.65
CA SER A 38 10.23 18.35 -16.36
C SER A 38 9.34 18.12 -15.15
N GLU A 39 9.30 19.10 -14.24
CA GLU A 39 8.45 19.04 -13.05
C GLU A 39 6.98 18.85 -13.43
N ALA A 40 6.52 19.41 -14.55
CA ALA A 40 5.17 19.23 -15.05
C ALA A 40 4.83 17.77 -15.44
N TYR A 41 5.76 16.99 -15.99
CA TYR A 41 5.52 15.58 -16.28
C TYR A 41 5.45 14.75 -14.99
N ALA A 42 6.35 15.02 -14.06
CA ALA A 42 6.36 14.36 -12.75
C ALA A 42 5.08 14.69 -11.95
N GLU A 43 4.69 15.97 -11.92
CA GLU A 43 3.49 16.44 -11.23
C GLU A 43 2.21 15.92 -11.87
N SER A 44 2.10 15.94 -13.21
CA SER A 44 0.92 15.40 -13.91
C SER A 44 0.79 13.88 -13.75
N THR A 45 1.90 13.14 -13.76
CA THR A 45 1.90 11.69 -13.52
C THR A 45 1.56 11.39 -12.06
N ALA A 46 2.11 12.15 -11.11
CA ALA A 46 1.77 12.02 -9.69
C ALA A 46 0.29 12.31 -9.44
N ALA A 47 -0.25 13.40 -10.01
CA ALA A 47 -1.66 13.76 -9.91
C ALA A 47 -2.57 12.71 -10.56
N MET A 48 -2.16 12.11 -11.68
CA MET A 48 -2.90 11.01 -12.31
C MET A 48 -2.91 9.76 -11.43
N LEU A 49 -1.76 9.40 -10.85
CA LEU A 49 -1.64 8.25 -9.97
C LEU A 49 -2.44 8.47 -8.68
N ASP A 50 -2.40 9.67 -8.12
CA ASP A 50 -3.12 10.02 -6.90
C ASP A 50 -4.63 10.10 -7.14
N ALA A 51 -5.07 10.62 -8.30
CA ALA A 51 -6.47 10.56 -8.72
C ALA A 51 -6.94 9.12 -8.95
N TRP A 52 -6.08 8.28 -9.53
CA TRP A 52 -6.36 6.85 -9.71
C TRP A 52 -6.45 6.14 -8.35
N LEU A 53 -5.50 6.36 -7.44
CA LEU A 53 -5.50 5.78 -6.10
C LEU A 53 -6.70 6.26 -5.27
N THR A 54 -7.00 7.55 -5.30
CA THR A 54 -8.16 8.15 -4.60
C THR A 54 -9.48 7.62 -5.15
N SER A 55 -9.60 7.48 -6.47
CA SER A 55 -10.80 6.89 -7.09
C SER A 55 -10.84 5.36 -7.02
N SER A 56 -9.71 4.70 -6.69
CA SER A 56 -9.61 3.25 -6.53
C SER A 56 -10.05 2.74 -5.17
N GLY A 57 -10.43 3.59 -4.21
CA GLY A 57 -10.96 3.14 -2.91
C GLY A 57 -12.08 2.07 -3.02
N PRO A 58 -13.06 2.20 -3.94
CA PRO A 58 -14.03 1.14 -4.22
C PRO A 58 -13.41 -0.13 -4.84
N PHE A 59 -12.36 0.01 -5.65
CA PHE A 59 -11.62 -1.12 -6.23
C PHE A 59 -10.87 -1.89 -5.15
N GLN A 60 -10.21 -1.20 -4.22
CA GLN A 60 -9.57 -1.82 -3.06
C GLN A 60 -10.58 -2.67 -2.26
N LYS A 61 -11.77 -2.13 -1.98
CA LYS A 61 -12.84 -2.88 -1.30
C LYS A 61 -13.31 -4.10 -2.10
N ALA A 62 -13.43 -3.98 -3.42
CA ALA A 62 -13.82 -5.10 -4.28
C ALA A 62 -12.76 -6.23 -4.24
N VAL A 63 -11.47 -5.87 -4.27
CA VAL A 63 -10.36 -6.81 -4.14
C VAL A 63 -10.37 -7.47 -2.75
N GLU A 64 -10.50 -6.70 -1.68
CA GLU A 64 -10.62 -7.21 -0.31
C GLU A 64 -11.80 -8.19 -0.17
N SER A 65 -12.96 -7.86 -0.73
CA SER A 65 -14.14 -8.73 -0.72
C SER A 65 -13.89 -10.04 -1.49
N SER A 66 -13.26 -9.97 -2.67
CA SER A 66 -12.93 -11.16 -3.46
C SER A 66 -11.91 -12.05 -2.74
N MET A 67 -10.92 -11.45 -2.08
CA MET A 67 -9.91 -12.14 -1.30
C MET A 67 -10.54 -12.84 -0.09
N SER A 68 -11.40 -12.14 0.65
CA SER A 68 -12.14 -12.69 1.79
C SER A 68 -13.04 -13.87 1.38
N GLN A 69 -13.72 -13.77 0.24
CA GLN A 69 -14.54 -14.86 -0.27
C GLN A 69 -13.70 -16.07 -0.70
N THR A 70 -12.52 -15.84 -1.26
CA THR A 70 -11.55 -16.90 -1.57
C THR A 70 -11.03 -17.56 -0.29
N MET A 71 -10.66 -16.77 0.72
CA MET A 71 -10.23 -17.27 2.03
C MET A 71 -11.31 -18.09 2.73
N ALA A 72 -12.56 -17.63 2.67
CA ALA A 72 -13.71 -18.39 3.19
C ALA A 72 -13.87 -19.74 2.47
N GLY A 73 -13.68 -19.78 1.15
CA GLY A 73 -13.66 -21.04 0.38
C GLY A 73 -12.51 -21.98 0.76
N LEU A 74 -11.41 -21.45 1.29
CA LEU A 74 -10.27 -22.21 1.81
C LEU A 74 -10.37 -22.48 3.32
N ASN A 75 -11.50 -22.15 3.96
CA ASN A 75 -11.69 -22.25 5.41
C ASN A 75 -10.66 -21.46 6.24
N LEU A 76 -10.06 -20.42 5.64
CA LEU A 76 -9.12 -19.53 6.30
C LEU A 76 -9.85 -18.34 6.92
N PRO A 77 -9.65 -18.06 8.21
CA PRO A 77 -10.28 -16.92 8.87
C PRO A 77 -9.72 -15.60 8.33
N THR A 78 -10.61 -14.62 8.14
CA THR A 78 -10.20 -13.28 7.69
C THR A 78 -9.68 -12.44 8.86
N ARG A 79 -9.05 -11.31 8.54
CA ARG A 79 -8.60 -10.36 9.56
C ARG A 79 -9.78 -9.80 10.37
N ASP A 80 -10.90 -9.52 9.72
CA ASP A 80 -12.11 -9.02 10.38
C ASP A 80 -12.70 -10.05 11.35
N ASP A 81 -12.66 -11.34 11.00
CA ASP A 81 -13.11 -12.41 11.88
C ASP A 81 -12.25 -12.47 13.16
N MET A 82 -10.93 -12.32 13.02
CA MET A 82 -10.00 -12.28 14.16
C MET A 82 -10.26 -11.07 15.06
N THR A 83 -10.49 -9.90 14.48
CA THR A 83 -10.85 -8.69 15.24
C THR A 83 -12.15 -8.87 15.99
N ARG A 84 -13.19 -9.43 15.36
CA ARG A 84 -14.48 -9.71 16.01
C ARG A 84 -14.35 -10.71 17.16
N ILE A 85 -13.51 -11.74 17.00
CA ILE A 85 -13.23 -12.69 18.08
C ILE A 85 -12.54 -11.97 19.25
N ALA A 86 -11.54 -11.14 18.97
CA ALA A 86 -10.85 -10.36 20.01
C ALA A 86 -11.82 -9.45 20.78
N GLU A 87 -12.67 -8.69 20.09
CA GLU A 87 -13.68 -7.83 20.72
C GLU A 87 -14.66 -8.62 21.61
N ARG A 88 -15.10 -9.79 21.14
CA ARG A 88 -15.98 -10.67 21.91
C ARG A 88 -15.28 -11.24 23.14
N LEU A 89 -14.02 -11.62 23.02
CA LEU A 89 -13.21 -12.09 24.14
C LEU A 89 -13.05 -10.99 25.20
N THR A 90 -12.76 -9.75 24.78
CA THR A 90 -12.70 -8.61 25.71
C THR A 90 -14.03 -8.37 26.42
N ASN A 91 -15.16 -8.51 25.72
CA ASN A 91 -16.48 -8.39 26.34
C ASN A 91 -16.74 -9.50 27.37
N ILE A 92 -16.36 -10.74 27.04
CA ILE A 92 -16.48 -11.88 27.94
C ILE A 92 -15.65 -11.65 29.21
N GLU A 93 -14.42 -11.14 29.08
CA GLU A 93 -13.54 -10.83 30.22
C GLU A 93 -14.21 -9.82 31.16
N MET A 94 -14.69 -8.69 30.64
CA MET A 94 -15.35 -7.68 31.49
C MET A 94 -16.58 -8.24 32.23
N ARG A 95 -17.37 -9.10 31.56
CA ARG A 95 -18.53 -9.72 32.19
C ARG A 95 -18.12 -10.79 33.21
N LEU A 96 -16.98 -11.43 33.02
CA LEU A 96 -16.42 -12.38 33.98
C LEU A 96 -15.95 -11.63 35.23
N ASP A 97 -15.24 -10.51 35.08
CA ASP A 97 -14.82 -9.63 36.18
C ASP A 97 -16.02 -9.14 37.01
N ASP A 98 -17.10 -8.71 36.34
CA ASP A 98 -18.35 -8.30 36.99
C ASP A 98 -19.00 -9.44 37.82
N ILE A 99 -18.91 -10.67 37.32
CA ILE A 99 -19.43 -11.86 38.02
C ILE A 99 -18.53 -12.19 39.22
N GLU A 100 -17.22 -12.12 39.07
CA GLU A 100 -16.25 -12.33 40.15
C GLU A 100 -16.49 -11.34 41.30
N ALA A 101 -16.64 -10.05 40.99
CA ALA A 101 -16.91 -9.01 42.00
C ALA A 101 -18.22 -9.28 42.77
N LYS A 102 -19.29 -9.68 42.08
CA LYS A 102 -20.58 -10.03 42.72
C LYS A 102 -20.51 -11.29 43.55
N LEU A 103 -19.73 -12.28 43.09
CA LEU A 103 -19.56 -13.53 43.81
C LEU A 103 -18.83 -13.26 45.14
N ASP A 104 -17.76 -12.47 45.11
CA ASP A 104 -17.00 -12.04 46.29
C ASP A 104 -17.88 -11.24 47.27
N GLU A 105 -18.73 -10.35 46.77
CA GLU A 105 -19.71 -9.63 47.59
C GLU A 105 -20.69 -10.57 48.28
N SER A 106 -21.19 -11.60 47.59
CA SER A 106 -22.13 -12.57 48.19
C SER A 106 -21.47 -13.53 49.18
N LEU A 107 -20.17 -13.82 48.99
CA LEU A 107 -19.38 -14.71 49.86
C LEU A 107 -18.79 -13.96 51.06
N GLN A 108 -18.86 -12.62 51.08
CA GLN A 108 -18.46 -11.85 52.26
C GLN A 108 -19.39 -12.16 53.44
N PRO A 109 -18.85 -12.59 54.59
CA PRO A 109 -19.66 -12.74 55.79
C PRO A 109 -20.23 -11.36 56.21
N PRO A 110 -21.44 -11.32 56.81
CA PRO A 110 -22.02 -10.06 57.27
C PRO A 110 -21.03 -9.37 58.21
N LYS A 111 -20.72 -8.09 57.92
CA LYS A 111 -19.81 -7.30 58.75
C LYS A 111 -20.33 -7.30 60.20
N PRO A 112 -19.52 -7.70 61.20
CA PRO A 112 -19.93 -7.60 62.59
C PRO A 112 -19.96 -6.13 62.97
N GLY A 113 -21.16 -5.53 62.94
CA GLY A 113 -21.31 -4.11 63.27
C GLY A 113 -22.71 -3.52 63.05
N ASP A 114 -23.56 -4.10 62.21
CA ASP A 114 -24.90 -3.53 61.94
C ASP A 114 -26.01 -4.18 62.79
N GLN A 115 -25.71 -4.44 64.06
CA GLN A 115 -26.70 -4.63 65.11
C GLN A 115 -26.50 -3.49 66.11
N GLY A 116 -27.18 -2.38 65.88
CA GLY A 116 -26.99 -1.18 66.70
C GLY A 116 -28.15 -0.19 66.63
N SER A 117 -29.11 -0.40 67.54
CA SER A 117 -30.20 0.48 68.01
C SER A 117 -31.54 0.44 67.25
#